data_AF-A0A3C0J9H0-F1
#
_entry.id   AF-A0A3C0J9H0-F1
#
_cell.length_a   1.000
_cell.length_b   1.000
_cell.length_c   1.000
_cell.angle_alpha   90.00
_cell.angle_beta   90.00
_cell.angle_gamma   90.00
#
_symmetry.space_group_name_H-M   'P 1'
#
loop_
_entity.id
_entity.type
_entity.pdbx_description
1 polymer ?
#
loop_
_entity_poly.entity_id
_entity_poly.type
_entity_poly.pdbx_seq_one_letter_code
_entity_poly.pdbx_strand_id
1 'polypeptide(L)'
;MGFGYRYKPSKTKIREYAEKMDRIDDFCSKNNISRSANSDSYYFEINGQKYRVSNHSVESSNRGAYEEGTHEQIRELYHPEGREKDTIYIHAGKTRIMEIYEKLKAGKELDGRGNVKERDEYER
;
A
#
# COMPACT_ATOMS: atom_id res chain seq x y z
N MET A 1 -37.12 -5.90 4.07
CA MET A 1 -35.99 -5.07 4.53
C MET A 1 -34.99 -5.98 5.22
N GLY A 2 -33.89 -6.32 4.54
CA GLY A 2 -32.85 -7.16 5.12
C GLY A 2 -32.04 -6.35 6.14
N PHE A 3 -32.01 -6.80 7.39
CA PHE A 3 -31.12 -6.24 8.40
C PHE A 3 -29.68 -6.54 8.00
N GLY A 4 -29.03 -5.58 7.32
CA GLY A 4 -27.61 -5.65 7.02
C GLY A 4 -26.83 -5.62 8.33
N TYR A 5 -26.34 -6.77 8.79
CA TYR A 5 -25.43 -6.83 9.92
C TYR A 5 -24.15 -6.08 9.56
N ARG A 6 -24.01 -4.85 10.06
CA ARG A 6 -22.78 -4.07 9.93
C ARG A 6 -21.72 -4.72 10.81
N TYR A 7 -20.69 -5.30 10.19
CA TYR A 7 -19.57 -5.92 10.89
C TYR A 7 -19.01 -4.96 11.94
N LYS A 8 -18.98 -5.39 13.20
CA LYS A 8 -18.35 -4.67 14.31
C LYS A 8 -17.21 -5.53 14.86
N PRO A 9 -15.94 -5.14 14.70
CA PRO A 9 -14.84 -5.88 15.29
C PRO A 9 -14.92 -5.83 16.82
N SER A 10 -14.50 -6.91 17.47
CA SER A 10 -14.41 -6.96 18.94
C SER A 10 -13.43 -5.92 19.46
N LYS A 11 -13.63 -5.45 20.69
CA LYS A 11 -12.74 -4.47 21.36
C LYS A 11 -11.27 -4.90 21.34
N THR A 12 -11.00 -6.19 21.53
CA THR A 12 -9.65 -6.76 21.45
C THR A 12 -9.01 -6.53 20.09
N LYS A 13 -9.73 -6.84 19.00
CA LYS A 13 -9.22 -6.66 17.62
C LYS A 13 -8.92 -5.19 17.29
N ILE A 14 -9.73 -4.27 17.81
CA ILE A 14 -9.49 -2.82 17.65
C ILE A 14 -8.19 -2.42 18.35
N ARG A 15 -7.99 -2.92 19.57
CA ARG A 15 -6.79 -2.64 20.37
C ARG A 15 -5.54 -3.24 19.71
N GLU A 16 -5.58 -4.52 19.33
CA GLU A 16 -4.48 -5.19 18.63
C GLU A 16 -4.11 -4.46 17.33
N TYR A 17 -5.11 -3.95 16.60
CA TYR A 17 -4.87 -3.16 15.40
C TYR A 17 -4.20 -1.81 15.71
N ALA A 18 -4.64 -1.11 16.76
CA ALA A 18 -4.03 0.14 17.20
C ALA A 18 -2.59 -0.06 17.65
N GLU A 19 -2.32 -1.08 18.46
CA GLU A 19 -0.95 -1.45 18.89
C GLU A 19 -0.06 -1.80 17.68
N LYS A 20 -0.61 -2.48 16.67
CA LYS A 20 0.12 -2.76 15.43
C LYS A 20 0.42 -1.50 14.63
N MET A 21 -0.51 -0.55 14.55
CA MET A 21 -0.30 0.73 13.87
C MET A 21 0.76 1.60 14.57
N ASP A 22 0.77 1.62 15.90
CA ASP A 22 1.78 2.31 16.70
C ASP A 22 3.19 1.76 16.43
N ARG A 23 3.32 0.43 16.44
CA ARG A 23 4.57 -0.25 16.08
C ARG A 23 5.04 0.07 14.66
N ILE A 24 4.10 0.24 13.72
CA ILE A 24 4.42 0.60 12.34
C ILE A 24 4.91 2.05 12.25
N ASP A 25 4.34 2.96 13.04
CA ASP A 25 4.77 4.36 13.06
C ASP A 25 6.21 4.50 13.55
N ASP A 26 6.55 3.83 14.65
CA ASP A 26 7.91 3.74 15.18
C ASP A 26 8.86 3.10 14.15
N PHE A 27 8.43 2.02 13.50
CA PHE A 27 9.21 1.34 12.46
C PHE A 27 9.50 2.26 11.26
N CYS A 28 8.49 3.01 10.81
CA CYS A 28 8.64 3.95 9.70
C CYS A 28 9.62 5.06 10.05
N SER A 29 9.52 5.63 11.25
CA SER A 29 10.42 6.67 11.74
C SER A 29 11.87 6.18 11.81
N LYS A 30 12.10 4.95 12.28
CA LYS A 30 13.44 4.35 12.38
C LYS A 30 14.09 4.01 11.04
N ASN A 31 13.29 3.72 10.02
CA ASN A 31 13.76 3.26 8.71
C ASN A 31 13.69 4.36 7.63
N ASN A 32 13.46 5.62 7.99
CA ASN A 32 13.29 6.74 7.07
C ASN A 32 12.18 6.50 6.02
N ILE A 33 11.09 5.84 6.43
CA ILE A 33 9.93 5.59 5.58
C ILE A 33 8.97 6.76 5.73
N SER A 34 8.77 7.51 4.66
CA SER A 34 7.78 8.57 4.61
C SER A 34 6.38 7.98 4.44
N ARG A 35 5.39 8.49 5.17
CA ARG A 35 4.00 8.01 5.10
C ARG A 35 3.02 9.15 4.88
N SER A 36 1.90 8.87 4.24
CA SER A 36 0.79 9.82 4.19
C SER A 36 0.15 10.01 5.57
N ALA A 37 -0.57 11.11 5.77
CA ALA A 37 -1.22 11.43 7.05
C ALA A 37 -2.12 10.30 7.56
N ASN A 38 -2.80 9.60 6.63
CA ASN A 38 -3.70 8.48 6.95
C ASN A 38 -3.00 7.11 6.93
N SER A 39 -1.67 7.08 6.84
CA SER A 39 -0.85 5.87 6.72
C SER A 39 -1.30 4.94 5.59
N ASP A 40 -1.88 5.53 4.54
CA ASP A 40 -2.48 4.79 3.42
C ASP A 40 -1.47 4.50 2.31
N SER A 41 -0.40 5.29 2.28
CA SER A 41 0.72 5.16 1.36
C SER A 41 2.01 5.34 2.14
N TYR A 42 2.97 4.47 1.87
CA TYR A 42 4.32 4.48 2.40
C TYR A 42 5.31 4.58 1.25
N TYR A 43 6.34 5.40 1.43
CA TYR A 43 7.34 5.73 0.44
C TYR A 43 8.72 5.56 1.08
N PHE A 44 9.58 4.80 0.42
CA PHE A 44 10.94 4.57 0.89
C PHE A 44 11.85 4.17 -0.27
N GLU A 45 13.14 4.23 -0.03
CA GLU A 45 14.18 3.85 -0.99
C GLU A 45 15.07 2.78 -0.37
N ILE A 46 15.37 1.73 -1.13
CA ILE A 46 16.32 0.68 -0.76
C ILE A 46 17.30 0.51 -1.92
N ASN A 47 18.60 0.68 -1.67
CA ASN A 47 19.66 0.58 -2.68
C ASN A 47 19.40 1.45 -3.94
N GLY A 48 18.88 2.67 -3.78
CA GLY A 48 18.56 3.58 -4.88
C GLY A 48 17.27 3.25 -5.65
N GLN A 49 16.59 2.15 -5.34
CA GLN A 49 15.30 1.82 -5.91
C GLN A 49 14.18 2.39 -5.03
N LYS A 50 13.30 3.21 -5.63
CA LYS A 50 12.12 3.79 -4.97
C LYS A 50 10.98 2.79 -4.91
N TYR A 51 10.30 2.76 -3.77
CA TYR A 51 9.13 1.91 -3.53
C TYR A 51 7.96 2.73 -3.00
N ARG A 52 6.77 2.40 -3.48
CA ARG A 52 5.50 2.88 -2.93
C ARG A 52 4.65 1.68 -2.52
N VAL A 53 4.33 1.58 -1.24
CA VAL A 53 3.40 0.57 -0.72
C VAL A 53 2.08 1.27 -0.39
N SER A 54 0.98 0.86 -1.00
CA SER A 54 -0.34 1.50 -0.79
C SER A 54 -1.47 0.50 -0.90
N ASN A 55 -2.58 0.74 -0.19
CA ASN A 55 -3.76 -0.12 -0.28
C ASN A 55 -4.65 0.21 -1.50
N HIS A 56 -4.34 1.28 -2.21
CA HIS A 56 -5.07 1.72 -3.39
C HIS A 56 -4.10 1.86 -4.57
N SER A 57 -4.54 1.39 -5.75
CA SER A 57 -3.82 1.62 -6.99
C SER A 57 -4.03 3.06 -7.47
N VAL A 58 -3.04 3.64 -8.16
CA VAL A 58 -3.14 4.98 -8.78
C VAL A 58 -4.39 5.11 -9.67
N GLU A 59 -4.69 4.05 -10.42
CA GLU A 59 -5.89 3.94 -11.26
C GLU A 59 -7.18 3.98 -10.44
N SER A 60 -7.20 3.33 -9.28
CA SER A 60 -8.35 3.35 -8.37
C SER A 60 -8.53 4.71 -7.72
N SER A 61 -7.45 5.45 -7.45
CA SER A 61 -7.52 6.82 -6.95
C SER A 61 -8.08 7.78 -8.00
N ASN A 62 -7.66 7.63 -9.25
CA ASN A 62 -8.11 8.46 -10.37
C ASN A 62 -9.52 8.11 -10.85
N ARG A 63 -10.02 6.88 -10.64
CA ARG A 63 -11.41 6.51 -10.97
C ARG A 63 -12.43 7.40 -10.26
N GLY A 64 -12.17 7.81 -9.03
CA GLY A 64 -13.04 8.75 -8.30
C GLY A 64 -12.98 10.19 -8.82
N ALA A 65 -12.19 10.47 -9.86
CA ALA A 65 -12.20 11.76 -10.56
C ALA A 65 -13.26 11.81 -11.68
N TYR A 66 -13.90 10.67 -11.99
CA TYR A 66 -14.91 10.55 -13.02
C TYR A 66 -16.26 10.20 -12.40
N GLU A 67 -17.32 10.80 -12.91
CA GLU A 67 -18.69 10.47 -12.51
C GLU A 67 -19.12 9.10 -13.08
N GLU A 68 -19.77 8.31 -12.23
CA GLU A 68 -20.23 6.98 -12.60
C GLU A 68 -21.45 7.10 -13.54
N GLY A 69 -21.28 6.66 -14.79
CA GLY A 69 -22.33 6.63 -15.81
C GLY A 69 -22.11 7.60 -16.97
N THR A 70 -21.67 8.84 -16.68
CA THR A 70 -21.39 9.86 -17.71
C THR A 70 -19.91 9.89 -18.14
N HIS A 71 -19.02 9.37 -17.30
CA HIS A 71 -17.56 9.45 -17.47
C HIS A 71 -17.03 10.89 -17.56
N GLU A 72 -17.81 11.87 -17.09
CA GLU A 72 -17.38 13.26 -17.01
C GLU A 72 -16.39 13.44 -15.86
N GLN A 73 -15.32 14.20 -16.11
CA GLN A 73 -14.32 14.48 -15.10
C GLN A 73 -14.85 15.51 -14.10
N ILE A 74 -15.12 15.09 -12.87
CA ILE A 74 -15.71 15.92 -11.80
C ILE A 74 -14.67 16.58 -10.89
N ARG A 75 -13.41 16.17 -10.98
CA ARG A 75 -12.28 16.80 -10.27
C ARG A 75 -10.96 16.48 -10.96
N GLU A 76 -9.91 17.24 -10.61
CA GLU A 76 -8.56 16.97 -11.08
C GLU A 76 -8.05 15.60 -10.62
N LEU A 77 -7.19 14.98 -11.45
CA LEU A 77 -6.57 13.69 -11.14
C LEU A 77 -5.62 13.85 -9.96
N TYR A 78 -5.68 12.92 -9.01
CA TYR A 78 -4.78 12.94 -7.84
C TYR A 78 -3.34 12.59 -8.24
N HIS A 79 -3.19 11.82 -9.33
CA HIS A 79 -1.92 11.51 -9.98
C HIS A 79 -2.07 11.75 -11.48
N PRO A 80 -1.94 13.01 -11.95
CA PRO A 80 -2.14 13.35 -13.36
C PRO A 80 -1.08 12.72 -14.27
N GLU A 81 0.14 12.54 -13.77
CA GLU A 81 1.25 11.91 -14.49
C GLU A 81 1.27 10.37 -14.34
N GLY A 82 0.30 9.80 -13.62
CA GLY A 82 0.19 8.35 -13.45
C GLY A 82 1.28 7.77 -12.55
N ARG A 83 1.84 6.61 -12.97
CA ARG A 83 2.91 5.93 -12.24
C ARG A 83 4.26 6.51 -12.64
N GLU A 84 5.09 6.83 -11.65
CA GLU A 84 6.48 7.18 -11.86
C GLU A 84 7.24 5.96 -12.39
N LYS A 85 7.97 6.14 -13.50
CA LYS A 85 8.68 5.03 -14.18
C LYS A 85 9.75 4.36 -13.31
N ASP A 86 10.30 5.10 -12.36
CA ASP A 86 11.39 4.66 -11.48
C ASP A 86 10.89 4.14 -10.11
N THR A 87 9.58 4.10 -9.89
CA THR A 87 8.98 3.69 -8.61
C THR A 87 8.33 2.32 -8.75
N ILE A 88 8.68 1.37 -7.87
CA ILE A 88 8.00 0.08 -7.77
C ILE A 88 6.76 0.22 -6.89
N TYR A 89 5.60 -0.05 -7.47
CA TYR A 89 4.31 0.04 -6.77
C TYR A 89 3.90 -1.33 -6.23
N ILE A 90 3.71 -1.40 -4.91
CA ILE A 90 3.24 -2.60 -4.19
C ILE A 90 1.88 -2.30 -3.56
N HIS A 91 0.88 -3.08 -3.96
CA HIS A 91 -0.48 -2.99 -3.48
C HIS A 91 -0.68 -3.87 -2.23
N ALA A 92 -0.63 -3.26 -1.05
CA ALA A 92 -0.76 -3.98 0.21
C ALA A 92 -1.42 -3.14 1.30
N GLY A 93 -2.07 -3.82 2.24
CA GLY A 93 -2.66 -3.18 3.41
C GLY A 93 -1.62 -2.54 4.32
N LYS A 94 -2.04 -1.51 5.06
CA LYS A 94 -1.18 -0.67 5.92
C LYS A 94 -0.35 -1.47 6.92
N THR A 95 -0.88 -2.60 7.38
CA THR A 95 -0.23 -3.47 8.37
C THR A 95 0.92 -4.32 7.82
N ARG A 96 1.12 -4.36 6.50
CA ARG A 96 2.11 -5.21 5.84
C ARG A 96 3.43 -4.50 5.50
N ILE A 97 3.52 -3.20 5.74
CA ILE A 97 4.70 -2.40 5.39
C ILE A 97 6.00 -2.94 6.00
N MET A 98 5.97 -3.37 7.26
CA MET A 98 7.13 -3.94 7.94
C MET A 98 7.63 -5.21 7.22
N GLU A 99 6.73 -6.16 6.97
CA GLU A 99 7.05 -7.42 6.28
C GLU A 99 7.62 -7.15 4.88
N ILE A 100 7.00 -6.25 4.12
CA ILE A 100 7.41 -5.91 2.76
C ILE A 100 8.81 -5.29 2.78
N TYR A 101 9.03 -4.31 3.66
CA TYR A 101 10.32 -3.64 3.79
C TYR A 101 11.42 -4.63 4.18
N GLU A 102 11.19 -5.51 5.16
CA GLU A 102 12.18 -6.51 5.58
C GLU A 102 12.53 -7.49 4.47
N LYS A 103 11.54 -7.95 3.68
CA LYS A 103 11.78 -8.81 2.52
C LYS A 103 12.62 -8.10 1.44
N LEU A 104 12.28 -6.85 1.12
CA LEU A 104 13.04 -6.05 0.15
C LEU A 104 14.46 -5.76 0.63
N LYS A 105 14.62 -5.44 1.92
CA LYS A 105 15.93 -5.22 2.54
C LYS A 105 16.78 -6.50 2.55
N ALA A 106 16.15 -7.67 2.67
CA ALA A 106 16.79 -8.96 2.53
C ALA A 106 17.11 -9.35 1.06
N GLY A 107 16.84 -8.47 0.09
CA GLY A 107 17.12 -8.70 -1.32
C GLY A 107 16.11 -9.61 -2.03
N LYS A 108 14.93 -9.85 -1.44
CA LYS A 108 13.88 -10.65 -2.09
C LYS A 108 13.16 -9.81 -3.14
N GLU A 109 12.93 -10.39 -4.30
CA GLU A 109 12.06 -9.78 -5.30
C GLU A 109 10.59 -10.03 -4.95
N LEU A 110 9.78 -8.98 -4.97
CA LEU A 110 8.36 -9.05 -4.64
C LEU A 110 7.48 -8.82 -5.87
N ASP A 111 6.31 -9.44 -5.87
CA ASP A 111 5.24 -9.16 -6.83
C ASP A 111 4.50 -7.85 -6.46
N GLY A 112 3.64 -7.37 -7.35
CA GLY A 112 2.84 -6.16 -7.15
C GLY A 112 1.89 -6.21 -5.94
N ARG A 113 1.74 -7.34 -5.24
CA ARG A 113 0.98 -7.52 -3.99
C ARG A 113 1.86 -7.75 -2.75
N GLY A 114 3.18 -7.66 -2.92
CA GLY A 114 4.15 -7.76 -1.83
C GLY A 114 4.45 -9.19 -1.38
N ASN A 115 4.15 -10.20 -2.20
CA ASN A 115 4.58 -11.57 -1.95
C ASN A 115 5.90 -11.82 -2.67
N VAL A 116 6.70 -12.76 -2.15
CA VAL A 116 7.97 -13.09 -2.78
C VAL A 116 7.67 -13.76 -4.11
N LYS A 117 8.26 -13.26 -5.19
CA LYS A 117 8.25 -13.98 -6.45
C LYS A 117 9.07 -15.24 -6.25
N GLU A 118 8.44 -16.40 -6.38
CA GLU A 118 9.20 -17.62 -6.61
C GLU A 118 10.00 -17.39 -7.89
N ARG A 119 11.33 -17.36 -7.77
CA ARG A 119 12.19 -17.54 -8.92
C ARG A 119 11.95 -18.98 -9.35
N ASP A 120 11.26 -19.16 -10.48
CA ASP A 120 11.24 -20.43 -11.17
C ASP A 120 12.71 -20.73 -11.53
N GLU A 121 13.36 -21.62 -10.77
CA GLU A 121 14.74 -22.08 -11.00
C GLU A 121 14.79 -23.01 -12.23
N TYR A 122 14.31 -22.54 -13.38
CA TYR A 122 14.24 -23.34 -14.61
C TYR A 122 14.87 -22.65 -15.81
N GLU A 123 16.02 -21.99 -15.63
CA GLU A 123 16.94 -21.74 -16.76
C GLU A 123 18.38 -21.98 -16.31
N ARG A 124 18.85 -23.22 -16.57
CA ARG A 124 20.25 -23.63 -16.51
C ARG A 124 20.70 -24.05 -17.90
#